data_AF-A0A7J9REN4-F1
#
_entry.id   AF-A0A7J9REN4-F1
#
_cell.length_a   1.000
_cell.length_b   1.000
_cell.length_c   1.000
_cell.angle_alpha   90.00
_cell.angle_beta   90.00
_cell.angle_gamma   90.00
#
_symmetry.space_group_name_H-M   'P 1'
#
loop_
_entity.id
_entity.type
_entity.pdbx_description
1 polymer ?
#
loop_
_entity_poly.entity_id
_entity_poly.type
_entity_poly.pdbx_seq_one_letter_code
_entity_poly.pdbx_strand_id
1 'polypeptide(L)'
;MNNLLQSPIFSSIEEQLMAIADQIKTAKLVQLMAPADLEGVLALAQLEAAFLDINLHYRRRVLPPRKHVSRDHIHELPDVDGLIIHIDPFFESQSTFEMDENHIHVFPLLVQIHFESSKKEHHGAVDCVAICAAIASLLAPDGSRVRKQRSLAATGCWLRQGIDSNYDPVMSLLRDHLDREGSIDICPLPEVPNPVVEMIPNFPERMLKRLSKAWVQMDVEQRSSAISELVLPTLRSEGISTMRLEELIWHRCMIPGVDVDIASQLHAANVNWPEDLDAARVHASSIADELIINGHL
;
A
#
# COMPACT_ATOMS: atom_id res chain seq x y z
N MET A 1 -16.54 -4.57 -7.18
CA MET A 1 -15.66 -4.19 -6.06
C MET A 1 -16.46 -4.41 -4.80
N ASN A 2 -15.96 -5.24 -3.90
CA ASN A 2 -16.60 -5.46 -2.62
C ASN A 2 -16.28 -4.27 -1.72
N ASN A 3 -17.07 -4.06 -0.67
CA ASN A 3 -16.78 -2.99 0.27
C ASN A 3 -15.50 -3.37 1.05
N LEU A 4 -14.49 -2.48 1.02
CA LEU A 4 -13.21 -2.73 1.70
C LEU A 4 -13.38 -2.94 3.20
N LEU A 5 -14.36 -2.26 3.80
CA LEU A 5 -14.68 -2.36 5.21
C LEU A 5 -15.22 -3.75 5.60
N GLN A 6 -15.60 -4.60 4.64
CA GLN A 6 -15.90 -6.01 4.91
C GLN A 6 -14.66 -6.82 5.29
N SER A 7 -13.45 -6.28 5.08
CA SER A 7 -12.23 -6.91 5.58
C SER A 7 -12.17 -6.80 7.12
N PRO A 8 -11.88 -7.89 7.85
CA PRO A 8 -11.81 -7.88 9.31
C PRO A 8 -10.85 -6.84 9.89
N ILE A 9 -9.84 -6.42 9.12
CA ILE A 9 -8.83 -5.44 9.53
C ILE A 9 -9.43 -4.05 9.84
N PHE A 10 -10.60 -3.72 9.28
CA PHE A 10 -11.27 -2.44 9.51
C PHE A 10 -12.35 -2.50 10.59
N SER A 11 -12.71 -3.69 11.09
CA SER A 11 -13.85 -3.87 12.00
C SER A 11 -13.77 -3.02 13.26
N SER A 12 -12.58 -2.87 13.86
CA SER A 12 -12.39 -2.07 15.08
C SER A 12 -12.33 -0.56 14.84
N ILE A 13 -12.22 -0.11 13.58
CA ILE A 13 -12.06 1.31 13.21
C ILE A 13 -13.14 1.81 12.24
N GLU A 14 -14.11 0.97 11.90
CA GLU A 14 -15.15 1.25 10.91
C GLU A 14 -15.99 2.49 11.25
N GLU A 15 -16.42 2.66 12.49
CA GLU A 15 -17.18 3.84 12.93
C GLU A 15 -16.38 5.13 12.76
N GLN A 16 -15.08 5.10 13.06
CA GLN A 16 -14.20 6.27 12.92
C GLN A 16 -13.98 6.62 11.44
N LEU A 17 -13.81 5.61 10.58
CA LEU A 17 -13.69 5.81 9.14
C LEU A 17 -14.96 6.44 8.53
N MET A 18 -16.14 6.01 8.99
CA MET A 18 -17.41 6.62 8.59
C MET A 18 -17.51 8.09 9.05
N ALA A 19 -17.15 8.38 10.31
CA ALA A 19 -17.13 9.75 10.83
C ALA A 19 -16.19 10.67 10.04
N ILE A 20 -14.98 10.17 9.70
CA ILE A 20 -14.03 10.88 8.83
C ILE A 20 -14.63 11.15 7.46
N ALA A 21 -15.24 10.14 6.82
CA ALA A 21 -15.83 10.29 5.50
C ALA A 21 -16.97 11.32 5.51
N ASP A 22 -17.80 11.37 6.56
CA ASP A 22 -18.86 12.36 6.71
C ASP A 22 -18.32 13.77 6.95
N GLN A 23 -17.28 13.92 7.77
CA GLN A 23 -16.61 15.21 7.97
C GLN A 23 -16.00 15.74 6.66
N ILE A 24 -15.36 14.87 5.87
CA ILE A 24 -14.83 15.22 4.57
C ILE A 24 -15.94 15.67 3.61
N LYS A 25 -17.05 14.92 3.51
CA LYS A 25 -18.18 15.26 2.63
C LYS A 25 -18.82 16.61 2.94
N THR A 26 -18.79 17.03 4.20
CA THR A 26 -19.39 18.31 4.65
C THR A 26 -18.42 19.49 4.58
N ALA A 27 -17.12 19.24 4.40
CA ALA A 27 -16.12 20.29 4.28
C ALA A 27 -16.30 21.11 3.00
N LYS A 28 -16.23 22.45 3.12
CA LYS A 28 -16.29 23.36 1.97
C LYS A 28 -15.01 23.35 1.14
N LEU A 29 -13.88 23.11 1.80
CA LEU A 29 -12.55 23.04 1.22
C LEU A 29 -11.72 22.06 2.04
N VAL A 30 -11.05 21.14 1.36
CA VAL A 30 -10.11 20.20 1.98
C VAL A 30 -8.67 20.56 1.60
N GLN A 31 -7.76 20.55 2.56
CA GLN A 31 -6.32 20.67 2.34
C GLN A 31 -5.73 19.27 2.52
N LEU A 32 -5.42 18.61 1.42
CA LEU A 32 -4.88 17.24 1.42
C LEU A 32 -3.35 17.32 1.45
N MET A 33 -2.76 16.94 2.58
CA MET A 33 -1.33 17.07 2.83
C MET A 33 -0.69 15.72 3.11
N ALA A 34 0.39 15.40 2.40
CA ALA A 34 1.19 14.19 2.63
C ALA A 34 2.68 14.47 2.34
N PRO A 35 3.61 13.74 2.97
CA PRO A 35 5.03 13.91 2.71
C PRO A 35 5.42 13.39 1.32
N ALA A 36 6.50 13.95 0.77
CA ALA A 36 7.08 13.56 -0.52
C ALA A 36 7.83 12.22 -0.47
N ASP A 37 7.26 11.22 0.18
CA ASP A 37 7.73 9.83 0.16
C ASP A 37 6.69 8.96 -0.55
N LEU A 38 7.12 7.81 -1.08
CA LEU A 38 6.26 6.90 -1.84
C LEU A 38 5.00 6.49 -1.05
N GLU A 39 5.14 6.18 0.23
CA GLU A 39 4.05 5.83 1.16
C GLU A 39 3.02 6.96 1.27
N GLY A 40 3.49 8.21 1.38
CA GLY A 40 2.63 9.40 1.49
C GLY A 40 1.88 9.67 0.19
N VAL A 41 2.56 9.55 -0.95
CA VAL A 41 1.99 9.77 -2.28
C VAL A 41 0.93 8.71 -2.62
N LEU A 42 1.20 7.43 -2.32
CA LEU A 42 0.23 6.34 -2.52
C LEU A 42 -1.04 6.58 -1.72
N ALA A 43 -0.91 6.98 -0.44
CA ALA A 43 -2.07 7.28 0.41
C ALA A 43 -2.83 8.53 -0.06
N LEU A 44 -2.10 9.58 -0.45
CA LEU A 44 -2.67 10.82 -0.97
C LEU A 44 -3.48 10.56 -2.25
N ALA A 45 -2.94 9.76 -3.17
CA ALA A 45 -3.60 9.45 -4.44
C ALA A 45 -4.95 8.74 -4.24
N GLN A 46 -5.08 7.88 -3.23
CA GLN A 46 -6.35 7.19 -2.92
C GLN A 46 -7.46 8.19 -2.58
N LEU A 47 -7.18 9.18 -1.73
CA LEU A 47 -8.16 10.21 -1.37
C LEU A 47 -8.40 11.19 -2.52
N GLU A 48 -7.34 11.61 -3.21
CA GLU A 48 -7.45 12.52 -4.36
C GLU A 48 -8.31 11.91 -5.48
N ALA A 49 -8.20 10.60 -5.71
CA ALA A 49 -9.06 9.87 -6.64
C ALA A 49 -10.56 10.00 -6.27
N ALA A 50 -10.89 9.80 -5.00
CA ALA A 50 -12.25 9.93 -4.51
C ALA A 50 -12.77 11.38 -4.61
N PHE A 51 -11.94 12.36 -4.24
CA PHE A 51 -12.30 13.78 -4.32
C PHE A 51 -12.63 14.19 -5.74
N LEU A 52 -11.83 13.74 -6.72
CA LEU A 52 -12.09 13.96 -8.13
C LEU A 52 -13.37 13.26 -8.61
N ASP A 53 -13.62 12.03 -8.18
CA ASP A 53 -14.81 11.28 -8.59
C ASP A 53 -16.12 11.90 -8.04
N ILE A 54 -16.09 12.56 -6.87
CA ILE A 54 -17.27 13.24 -6.27
C ILE A 54 -17.27 14.76 -6.46
N ASN A 55 -16.30 15.32 -7.18
CA ASN A 55 -16.11 16.77 -7.39
C ASN A 55 -15.99 17.58 -6.08
N LEU A 56 -15.24 17.05 -5.10
CA LEU A 56 -14.96 17.75 -3.85
C LEU A 56 -13.93 18.85 -4.07
N HIS A 57 -14.10 20.02 -3.44
CA HIS A 57 -13.14 21.11 -3.53
C HIS A 57 -11.96 20.84 -2.61
N TYR A 58 -10.79 20.56 -3.19
CA TYR A 58 -9.57 20.30 -2.42
C TYR A 58 -8.36 21.06 -2.96
N ARG A 59 -7.31 21.14 -2.14
CA ARG A 59 -5.97 21.58 -2.52
C ARG A 59 -4.97 20.54 -2.04
N ARG A 60 -4.21 19.98 -2.99
CA ARG A 60 -3.07 19.09 -2.70
C ARG A 60 -1.87 19.89 -2.23
N ARG A 61 -1.18 19.40 -1.18
CA ARG A 61 0.11 19.91 -0.73
C ARG A 61 1.05 18.76 -0.45
N VAL A 62 2.15 18.72 -1.20
CA VAL A 62 3.23 17.78 -0.94
C VAL A 62 4.21 18.42 0.05
N LEU A 63 4.27 17.86 1.25
CA LEU A 63 5.17 18.26 2.32
C LEU A 63 6.57 17.69 2.08
N PRO A 64 7.61 18.19 2.76
CA PRO A 64 8.94 17.59 2.71
C PRO A 64 8.92 16.08 3.07
N PRO A 65 9.83 15.27 2.49
CA PRO A 65 9.93 13.85 2.81
C PRO A 65 10.30 13.63 4.28
N ARG A 66 9.82 12.53 4.86
CA ARG A 66 9.92 12.20 6.28
C ARG A 66 10.63 10.89 6.57
N LYS A 67 10.87 10.02 5.58
CA LYS A 67 11.46 8.69 5.81
C LYS A 67 12.79 8.69 6.55
N HIS A 68 13.60 9.74 6.39
CA HIS A 68 14.92 9.90 7.02
C HIS A 68 14.95 10.97 8.13
N VAL A 69 13.79 11.49 8.52
CA VAL A 69 13.68 12.49 9.59
C VAL A 69 13.50 11.79 10.94
N SER A 70 14.06 12.37 12.00
CA SER A 70 13.86 11.84 13.36
C SER A 70 12.38 11.82 13.74
N ARG A 71 11.97 10.78 14.50
CA ARG A 71 10.59 10.64 14.99
C ARG A 71 10.15 11.78 15.91
N ASP A 72 11.09 12.40 16.62
CA ASP A 72 10.81 13.52 17.52
C ASP A 72 10.60 14.86 16.78
N HIS A 73 10.78 14.87 15.46
CA HIS A 73 10.56 16.07 14.68
C HIS A 73 9.07 16.35 14.53
N ILE A 74 8.61 17.41 15.20
CA ILE A 74 7.27 17.95 15.03
C ILE A 74 7.27 18.80 13.76
N HIS A 75 6.49 18.40 12.77
CA HIS A 75 6.30 19.19 11.56
C HIS A 75 5.19 20.20 11.81
N GLU A 76 5.52 21.49 11.69
CA GLU A 76 4.51 22.55 11.70
C GLU A 76 3.75 22.53 10.36
N LEU A 77 2.46 22.20 10.42
CA LEU A 77 1.59 22.30 9.27
C LEU A 77 1.34 23.78 8.94
N PRO A 78 1.21 24.14 7.66
CA PRO A 78 0.91 25.51 7.27
C PRO A 78 -0.47 25.91 7.79
N ASP A 79 -0.59 27.13 8.33
CA ASP A 79 -1.86 27.71 8.73
C ASP A 79 -2.70 28.08 7.49
N VAL A 80 -3.84 27.41 7.34
CA VAL A 80 -4.64 27.42 6.11
C VAL A 80 -6.13 27.27 6.42
N ASP A 81 -6.97 27.86 5.58
CA ASP A 81 -8.41 27.67 5.67
C ASP A 81 -8.85 26.28 5.18
N GLY A 82 -9.90 25.75 5.81
CA GLY A 82 -10.57 24.50 5.44
C GLY A 82 -10.18 23.32 6.33
N LEU A 83 -10.72 22.15 6.00
CA LEU A 83 -10.42 20.90 6.69
C LEU A 83 -9.04 20.39 6.24
N ILE A 84 -8.10 20.28 7.16
CA ILE A 84 -6.78 19.70 6.91
C ILE A 84 -6.86 18.18 7.06
N ILE A 85 -6.46 17.45 6.03
CA ILE A 85 -6.17 16.02 6.11
C ILE A 85 -4.66 15.88 6.04
N HIS A 86 -4.04 15.55 7.16
CA HIS A 86 -2.60 15.33 7.26
C HIS A 86 -2.31 13.83 7.26
N ILE A 87 -1.67 13.34 6.21
CA ILE A 87 -1.27 11.93 6.08
C ILE A 87 0.18 11.80 6.56
N ASP A 88 0.38 11.05 7.64
CA ASP A 88 1.68 10.84 8.27
C ASP A 88 2.03 9.34 8.37
N PRO A 89 2.50 8.71 7.28
CA PRO A 89 2.74 7.26 7.22
C PRO A 89 3.89 6.79 8.13
N PHE A 90 4.74 7.71 8.59
CA PHE A 90 5.90 7.42 9.44
C PHE A 90 5.64 7.69 10.92
N PHE A 91 4.44 8.14 11.28
CA PHE A 91 4.03 8.30 12.67
C PHE A 91 3.91 6.94 13.38
N GLU A 92 4.03 6.96 14.70
CA GLU A 92 3.85 5.75 15.51
C GLU A 92 2.41 5.27 15.45
N SER A 93 2.22 3.94 15.39
CA SER A 93 0.90 3.36 15.32
C SER A 93 0.11 3.58 16.62
N GLN A 94 -1.08 4.19 16.53
CA GLN A 94 -1.97 4.40 17.68
C GLN A 94 -3.22 3.54 17.58
N SER A 95 -4.02 3.47 18.64
CA SER A 95 -5.29 2.70 18.66
C SER A 95 -6.51 3.48 18.18
N THR A 96 -6.39 4.81 18.01
CA THR A 96 -7.48 5.70 17.60
C THR A 96 -6.96 6.80 16.70
N PHE A 97 -7.81 7.29 15.80
CA PHE A 97 -7.55 8.53 15.07
C PHE A 97 -7.47 9.74 16.01
N GLU A 98 -6.68 10.73 15.61
CA GLU A 98 -6.70 12.08 16.17
C GLU A 98 -7.41 13.00 15.16
N MET A 99 -8.56 13.57 15.57
CA MET A 99 -9.29 14.52 14.74
C MET A 99 -10.02 15.56 15.59
N ASP A 100 -10.17 16.75 15.03
CA ASP A 100 -11.02 17.84 15.54
C ASP A 100 -11.85 18.42 14.38
N GLU A 101 -12.55 19.55 14.60
CA GLU A 101 -13.44 20.14 13.60
C GLU A 101 -12.74 20.50 12.27
N ASN A 102 -11.47 20.88 12.30
CA ASN A 102 -10.73 21.39 11.14
C ASN A 102 -9.49 20.56 10.78
N HIS A 103 -9.19 19.48 11.53
CA HIS A 103 -8.01 18.67 11.30
C HIS A 103 -8.31 17.17 11.47
N ILE A 104 -7.88 16.37 10.50
CA ILE A 104 -7.89 14.91 10.51
C ILE A 104 -6.46 14.44 10.32
N HIS A 105 -5.90 13.78 11.33
CA HIS A 105 -4.57 13.21 11.28
C HIS A 105 -4.67 11.72 10.92
N VAL A 106 -4.14 11.35 9.74
CA VAL A 106 -4.14 9.98 9.22
C VAL A 106 -2.77 9.38 9.39
N PHE A 107 -2.62 8.51 10.37
CA PHE A 107 -1.43 7.73 10.65
C PHE A 107 -1.78 6.24 10.74
N PRO A 108 -0.78 5.35 10.77
CA PRO A 108 -1.02 3.91 10.90
C PRO A 108 -1.78 3.56 12.19
N LEU A 109 -2.75 2.65 12.13
CA LEU A 109 -3.58 2.28 13.30
C LEU A 109 -3.39 0.84 13.73
N LEU A 110 -3.19 0.63 15.03
CA LEU A 110 -3.24 -0.68 15.65
C LEU A 110 -4.68 -1.21 15.64
N VAL A 111 -4.86 -2.40 15.06
CA VAL A 111 -6.17 -3.04 14.93
C VAL A 111 -6.16 -4.42 15.57
N GLN A 112 -7.34 -4.83 16.03
CA GLN A 112 -7.60 -6.18 16.49
C GLN A 112 -8.28 -6.98 15.37
N ILE A 113 -7.78 -8.18 15.14
CA ILE A 113 -8.23 -9.08 14.08
C ILE A 113 -8.76 -10.35 14.74
N HIS A 114 -10.02 -10.64 14.47
CA HIS A 114 -10.66 -11.87 14.89
C HIS A 114 -10.74 -12.86 13.73
N PHE A 115 -10.16 -14.04 13.91
CA PHE A 115 -10.30 -15.15 12.97
C PHE A 115 -11.32 -16.14 13.52
N GLU A 116 -12.29 -16.56 12.70
CA GLU A 116 -13.33 -17.51 13.10
C GLU A 116 -12.76 -18.84 13.65
N SER A 117 -11.60 -19.26 13.13
CA SER A 117 -10.91 -20.49 13.52
C SER A 117 -10.01 -20.36 14.75
N SER A 118 -9.83 -19.15 15.31
CA SER A 118 -8.92 -18.88 16.42
C SER A 118 -9.64 -18.27 17.61
N LYS A 119 -9.41 -18.81 18.81
CA LYS A 119 -9.87 -18.20 20.06
C LYS A 119 -8.96 -17.07 20.56
N LYS A 120 -7.84 -16.81 19.87
CA LYS A 120 -6.89 -15.74 20.23
C LYS A 120 -7.21 -14.50 19.42
N GLU A 121 -7.12 -13.34 20.06
CA GLU A 121 -7.08 -12.05 19.36
C GLU A 121 -5.72 -11.89 18.70
N HIS A 122 -5.74 -11.49 17.43
CA HIS A 122 -4.54 -11.15 16.69
C HIS A 122 -4.47 -9.64 16.55
N HIS A 123 -3.25 -9.12 16.50
CA HIS A 123 -3.00 -7.69 16.39
C HIS A 123 -2.20 -7.40 15.14
N GLY A 124 -2.43 -6.24 14.53
CA GLY A 124 -1.65 -5.74 13.42
C GLY A 124 -1.76 -4.22 13.33
N ALA A 125 -1.13 -3.64 12.31
CA ALA A 125 -1.24 -2.21 12.04
C ALA A 125 -1.72 -1.97 10.61
N VAL A 126 -2.83 -1.26 10.44
CA VAL A 126 -3.30 -0.81 9.13
C VAL A 126 -2.55 0.47 8.78
N ASP A 127 -1.94 0.50 7.59
CA ASP A 127 -1.16 1.65 7.14
C ASP A 127 -2.05 2.75 6.52
N CYS A 128 -1.47 3.93 6.30
CA CYS A 128 -2.18 5.09 5.74
C CYS A 128 -2.74 4.84 4.34
N VAL A 129 -2.09 4.07 3.47
CA VAL A 129 -2.60 3.76 2.12
C VAL A 129 -3.88 2.96 2.23
N ALA A 130 -3.89 1.91 3.06
CA ALA A 130 -5.08 1.10 3.30
C ALA A 130 -6.22 1.91 3.96
N ILE A 131 -5.90 2.76 4.94
CA ILE A 131 -6.87 3.67 5.57
C ILE A 131 -7.45 4.64 4.53
N CYS A 132 -6.62 5.31 3.74
CA CYS A 132 -7.04 6.24 2.70
C CYS A 132 -7.87 5.55 1.61
N ALA A 133 -7.53 4.31 1.22
CA ALA A 133 -8.32 3.51 0.29
C ALA A 133 -9.70 3.15 0.85
N ALA A 134 -9.81 2.88 2.16
CA ALA A 134 -11.08 2.62 2.83
C ALA A 134 -11.96 3.88 2.85
N ILE A 135 -11.39 5.02 3.24
CA ILE A 135 -12.09 6.32 3.20
C ILE A 135 -12.51 6.66 1.77
N ALA A 136 -11.62 6.48 0.79
CA ALA A 136 -11.94 6.70 -0.63
C ALA A 136 -13.13 5.86 -1.09
N SER A 137 -13.20 4.60 -0.67
CA SER A 137 -14.32 3.70 -0.96
C SER A 137 -15.65 4.14 -0.30
N LEU A 138 -15.59 4.76 0.89
CA LEU A 138 -16.76 5.34 1.57
C LEU A 138 -17.24 6.65 0.93
N LEU A 139 -16.30 7.44 0.41
CA LEU A 139 -16.57 8.70 -0.26
C LEU A 139 -17.17 8.48 -1.66
N ALA A 140 -16.55 7.61 -2.45
CA ALA A 140 -16.86 7.38 -3.85
C ALA A 140 -16.93 5.87 -4.18
N PRO A 141 -17.93 5.12 -3.66
CA PRO A 141 -18.02 3.67 -3.85
C PRO A 141 -18.11 3.24 -5.33
N ASP A 142 -18.74 4.07 -6.16
CA ASP A 142 -18.85 3.88 -7.61
C ASP A 142 -17.83 4.70 -8.41
N GLY A 143 -16.84 5.29 -7.73
CA GLY A 143 -15.80 6.13 -8.31
C GLY A 143 -14.93 5.37 -9.31
N SER A 144 -14.79 5.91 -10.52
CA SER A 144 -13.99 5.29 -11.58
C SER A 144 -12.49 5.30 -11.27
N ARG A 145 -11.98 6.36 -10.64
CA ARG A 145 -10.57 6.50 -10.25
C ARG A 145 -10.29 5.69 -9.00
N VAL A 146 -11.21 5.71 -8.02
CA VAL A 146 -11.12 4.88 -6.81
C VAL A 146 -11.05 3.40 -7.18
N ARG A 147 -11.91 2.94 -8.10
CA ARG A 147 -11.85 1.56 -8.60
C ARG A 147 -10.53 1.24 -9.30
N LYS A 148 -9.98 2.19 -10.05
CA LYS A 148 -8.72 2.00 -10.78
C LYS A 148 -7.51 1.85 -9.85
N GLN A 149 -7.47 2.58 -8.75
CA GLN A 149 -6.40 2.52 -7.74
C GLN A 149 -6.58 1.41 -6.71
N ARG A 150 -7.66 0.63 -6.81
CA ARG A 150 -8.03 -0.36 -5.79
C ARG A 150 -6.94 -1.40 -5.52
N SER A 151 -6.25 -1.83 -6.56
CA SER A 151 -5.14 -2.80 -6.47
C SER A 151 -4.00 -2.32 -5.56
N LEU A 152 -3.85 -1.01 -5.40
CA LEU A 152 -2.78 -0.41 -4.60
C LEU A 152 -3.13 -0.26 -3.12
N ALA A 153 -4.33 -0.67 -2.67
CA ALA A 153 -4.73 -0.50 -1.27
C ALA A 153 -3.78 -1.20 -0.27
N ALA A 154 -3.09 -2.27 -0.69
CA ALA A 154 -2.16 -3.03 0.15
C ALA A 154 -0.69 -2.55 0.08
N THR A 155 -0.36 -1.52 -0.71
CA THR A 155 1.04 -1.16 -0.97
C THR A 155 1.74 -0.54 0.22
N GLY A 156 1.03 0.18 1.10
CA GLY A 156 1.67 0.71 2.31
C GLY A 156 2.00 -0.39 3.33
N CYS A 157 1.17 -1.43 3.45
CA CYS A 157 1.52 -2.66 4.19
C CYS A 157 2.81 -3.28 3.63
N TRP A 158 2.94 -3.33 2.30
CA TRP A 158 4.17 -3.80 1.64
C TRP A 158 5.39 -2.93 2.00
N LEU A 159 5.26 -1.61 2.00
CA LEU A 159 6.38 -0.69 2.24
C LEU A 159 6.81 -0.61 3.72
N ARG A 160 5.95 -1.01 4.66
CA ARG A 160 6.29 -1.08 6.09
C ARG A 160 7.17 -2.28 6.41
N GLN A 161 8.02 -2.11 7.42
CA GLN A 161 8.88 -3.17 7.96
C GLN A 161 8.11 -4.28 8.73
N GLY A 162 6.80 -4.17 8.90
CA GLY A 162 5.99 -5.18 9.62
C GLY A 162 6.17 -6.58 9.02
N ILE A 163 6.18 -6.63 7.69
CA ILE A 163 6.38 -7.83 6.87
C ILE A 163 7.76 -8.49 7.03
N ASP A 164 8.74 -7.77 7.56
CA ASP A 164 10.10 -8.30 7.76
C ASP A 164 10.27 -9.02 9.09
N SER A 165 9.38 -8.76 10.05
CA SER A 165 9.53 -9.23 11.43
C SER A 165 8.88 -10.60 11.65
N ASN A 166 7.60 -10.73 11.30
CA ASN A 166 6.76 -11.90 11.51
C ASN A 166 5.64 -11.92 10.46
N TYR A 167 4.78 -12.95 10.51
CA TYR A 167 3.51 -12.98 9.77
C TYR A 167 2.71 -11.68 10.02
N ASP A 168 2.44 -10.94 8.94
CA ASP A 168 1.58 -9.75 8.96
C ASP A 168 0.15 -10.14 8.54
N PRO A 169 -0.78 -10.28 9.50
CA PRO A 169 -2.17 -10.64 9.20
C PRO A 169 -2.90 -9.53 8.44
N VAL A 170 -2.51 -8.27 8.58
CA VAL A 170 -3.16 -7.14 7.91
C VAL A 170 -2.87 -7.22 6.41
N MET A 171 -1.59 -7.34 6.05
CA MET A 171 -1.19 -7.51 4.64
C MET A 171 -1.89 -8.71 4.02
N SER A 172 -1.82 -9.88 4.68
CA SER A 172 -2.40 -11.12 4.15
C SER A 172 -3.91 -10.99 3.91
N LEU A 173 -4.66 -10.50 4.90
CA LEU A 173 -6.11 -10.34 4.78
C LEU A 173 -6.51 -9.32 3.71
N LEU A 174 -5.75 -8.23 3.59
CA LEU A 174 -6.00 -7.20 2.60
C LEU A 174 -5.70 -7.70 1.18
N ARG A 175 -4.55 -8.34 0.98
CA ARG A 175 -4.17 -9.01 -0.27
C ARG A 175 -5.24 -10.02 -0.70
N ASP A 176 -5.62 -10.92 0.21
CA ASP A 176 -6.59 -11.96 -0.10
C ASP A 176 -7.99 -11.37 -0.36
N HIS A 177 -8.34 -10.24 0.26
CA HIS A 177 -9.58 -9.52 -0.05
C HIS A 177 -9.55 -8.95 -1.47
N LEU A 178 -8.46 -8.28 -1.85
CA LEU A 178 -8.27 -7.70 -3.18
C LEU A 178 -8.27 -8.76 -4.28
N ASP A 179 -7.66 -9.92 -4.02
CA ASP A 179 -7.66 -11.08 -4.93
C ASP A 179 -9.07 -11.66 -5.11
N ARG A 180 -9.76 -11.94 -4.00
CA ARG A 180 -11.14 -12.47 -4.03
C ARG A 180 -12.14 -11.58 -4.76
N GLU A 181 -11.93 -10.26 -4.75
CA GLU A 181 -12.80 -9.33 -5.49
C GLU A 181 -12.34 -9.03 -6.92
N GLY A 182 -11.19 -9.58 -7.35
CA GLY A 182 -10.62 -9.44 -8.69
C GLY A 182 -9.91 -8.11 -8.95
N SER A 183 -9.48 -7.40 -7.90
CA SER A 183 -8.70 -6.16 -8.04
C SER A 183 -7.22 -6.44 -8.29
N ILE A 184 -6.73 -7.60 -7.84
CA ILE A 184 -5.41 -8.16 -8.14
C ILE A 184 -5.56 -9.65 -8.44
N ASP A 185 -4.52 -10.24 -9.04
CA ASP A 185 -4.34 -11.69 -9.08
C ASP A 185 -3.04 -12.05 -8.33
N ILE A 186 -3.07 -13.07 -7.48
CA ILE A 186 -1.88 -13.56 -6.79
C ILE A 186 -1.26 -14.72 -7.58
N CYS A 187 0.04 -14.59 -7.92
CA CYS A 187 0.78 -15.65 -8.60
C CYS A 187 2.20 -15.83 -8.04
N PRO A 188 2.84 -17.00 -8.25
CA PRO A 188 4.23 -17.19 -7.91
C PRO A 188 5.16 -16.47 -8.91
N LEU A 189 6.36 -16.11 -8.48
CA LEU A 189 7.34 -15.33 -9.26
C LEU A 189 7.59 -15.86 -10.69
N PRO A 190 7.65 -17.18 -10.95
CA PRO A 190 7.84 -17.68 -12.32
C PRO A 190 6.70 -17.35 -13.29
N GLU A 191 5.51 -17.03 -12.80
CA GLU A 191 4.33 -16.65 -13.61
C GLU A 191 4.28 -15.15 -13.93
N VAL A 192 5.06 -14.32 -13.22
CA VAL A 192 5.12 -12.89 -13.49
C VAL A 192 5.83 -12.64 -14.83
N PRO A 193 5.24 -11.87 -15.78
CA PRO A 193 5.85 -11.64 -17.08
C PRO A 193 7.16 -10.84 -17.00
N ASN A 194 7.16 -9.71 -16.28
CA ASN A 194 8.31 -8.81 -16.18
C ASN A 194 8.69 -8.47 -14.72
N PRO A 195 9.16 -9.45 -13.93
CA PRO A 195 9.55 -9.20 -12.54
C PRO A 195 10.91 -8.48 -12.45
N VAL A 196 10.98 -7.49 -11.58
CA VAL A 196 12.24 -6.85 -11.14
C VAL A 196 12.83 -7.64 -9.98
N VAL A 197 13.78 -8.52 -10.26
CA VAL A 197 14.39 -9.41 -9.25
C VAL A 197 15.58 -8.80 -8.50
N GLU A 198 16.04 -7.61 -8.90
CA GLU A 198 17.16 -6.91 -8.25
C GLU A 198 16.89 -6.59 -6.78
N MET A 199 15.61 -6.50 -6.39
CA MET A 199 15.21 -6.35 -4.99
C MET A 199 15.47 -7.60 -4.13
N ILE A 200 15.77 -8.75 -4.74
CA ILE A 200 16.05 -10.01 -4.05
C ILE A 200 17.56 -10.26 -4.05
N PRO A 201 18.23 -10.21 -2.88
CA PRO A 201 19.68 -10.39 -2.81
C PRO A 201 20.15 -11.74 -3.39
N ASN A 202 21.21 -11.69 -4.21
CA ASN A 202 21.85 -12.85 -4.82
C ASN A 202 20.90 -13.78 -5.60
N PHE A 203 19.81 -13.24 -6.15
CA PHE A 203 18.80 -14.04 -6.81
C PHE A 203 19.26 -14.51 -8.20
N PRO A 204 19.13 -15.82 -8.52
CA PRO A 204 19.64 -16.37 -9.78
C PRO A 204 18.68 -16.10 -10.95
N GLU A 205 18.70 -14.88 -11.51
CA GLU A 205 17.81 -14.45 -12.61
C GLU A 205 17.82 -15.40 -13.83
N ARG A 206 18.99 -15.95 -14.17
CA ARG A 206 19.11 -16.92 -15.28
C ARG A 206 18.33 -18.21 -15.01
N MET A 207 18.27 -18.66 -13.76
CA MET A 207 17.49 -19.83 -13.37
C MET A 207 15.99 -19.52 -13.43
N LEU A 208 15.56 -18.34 -12.97
CA LEU A 208 14.17 -17.89 -13.10
C LEU A 208 13.72 -17.89 -14.57
N LYS A 209 14.50 -17.29 -15.48
CA LYS A 209 14.16 -17.25 -16.92
C LYS A 209 13.98 -18.64 -17.54
N ARG A 210 14.72 -19.65 -17.06
CA ARG A 210 14.54 -21.04 -17.50
C ARG A 210 13.31 -21.67 -16.85
N LEU A 211 13.09 -21.41 -15.56
CA LEU A 211 11.96 -21.92 -14.81
C LEU A 211 10.64 -21.42 -15.37
N SER A 212 10.48 -20.11 -15.62
CA SER A 212 9.27 -19.52 -16.21
C SER A 212 8.85 -20.19 -17.52
N LYS A 213 9.82 -20.60 -18.36
CA LYS A 213 9.53 -21.31 -19.63
C LYS A 213 9.01 -22.72 -19.42
N ALA A 214 9.49 -23.42 -18.39
CA ALA A 214 9.08 -24.78 -18.06
C ALA A 214 7.83 -24.83 -17.16
N TRP A 215 7.50 -23.71 -16.50
CA TRP A 215 6.50 -23.64 -15.43
C TRP A 215 5.13 -24.19 -15.80
N VAL A 216 4.65 -23.88 -17.00
CA VAL A 216 3.33 -24.31 -17.52
C VAL A 216 3.23 -25.83 -17.65
N GLN A 217 4.36 -26.52 -17.81
CA GLN A 217 4.43 -27.97 -18.00
C GLN A 217 4.64 -28.73 -16.68
N MET A 218 4.92 -28.03 -15.58
CA MET A 218 5.23 -28.62 -14.29
C MET A 218 3.98 -28.88 -13.45
N ASP A 219 3.97 -30.02 -12.76
CA ASP A 219 3.00 -30.31 -11.70
C ASP A 219 3.35 -29.59 -10.37
N VAL A 220 2.49 -29.74 -9.36
CA VAL A 220 2.63 -29.07 -8.06
C VAL A 220 3.91 -29.46 -7.32
N GLU A 221 4.31 -30.73 -7.38
CA GLU A 221 5.51 -31.24 -6.71
C GLU A 221 6.78 -30.70 -7.37
N GLN A 222 6.80 -30.72 -8.71
CA GLN A 222 7.88 -30.17 -9.52
C GLN A 222 8.04 -28.67 -9.30
N ARG A 223 6.93 -27.91 -9.26
CA ARG A 223 6.93 -26.46 -8.97
C ARG A 223 7.52 -26.16 -7.59
N SER A 224 7.10 -26.92 -6.57
CA SER A 224 7.58 -26.76 -5.19
C SER A 224 9.09 -27.03 -5.06
N SER A 225 9.55 -28.11 -5.71
CA SER A 225 10.97 -28.46 -5.74
C SER A 225 11.79 -27.42 -6.50
N ALA A 226 11.31 -26.95 -7.65
CA ALA A 226 12.02 -25.99 -8.48
C ALA A 226 12.13 -24.60 -7.82
N ILE A 227 11.09 -24.13 -7.12
CA ILE A 227 11.17 -22.91 -6.32
C ILE A 227 12.17 -23.07 -5.18
N SER A 228 12.17 -24.20 -4.49
CA SER A 228 13.13 -24.46 -3.39
C SER A 228 14.59 -24.37 -3.88
N GLU A 229 14.88 -24.91 -5.06
CA GLU A 229 16.21 -24.79 -5.67
C GLU A 229 16.53 -23.35 -6.10
N LEU A 230 15.54 -22.63 -6.64
CA LEU A 230 15.68 -21.25 -7.10
C LEU A 230 16.06 -20.29 -5.96
N VAL A 231 15.43 -20.44 -4.79
CA VAL A 231 15.61 -19.51 -3.65
C VAL A 231 16.81 -19.85 -2.78
N LEU A 232 17.40 -21.03 -2.93
CA LEU A 232 18.50 -21.52 -2.09
C LEU A 232 19.70 -20.56 -1.99
N PRO A 233 20.14 -19.88 -3.08
CA PRO A 233 21.22 -18.90 -2.99
C PRO A 233 20.86 -17.70 -2.11
N THR A 234 19.62 -17.19 -2.22
CA THR A 234 19.13 -16.03 -1.47
C THR A 234 18.95 -16.33 0.01
N LEU A 235 18.52 -17.55 0.37
CA LEU A 235 18.41 -17.99 1.77
C LEU A 235 19.75 -17.99 2.52
N ARG A 236 20.87 -17.95 1.80
CA ARG A 236 22.23 -17.92 2.38
C ARG A 236 22.79 -16.50 2.50
N SER A 237 22.06 -15.49 2.04
CA SER A 237 22.50 -14.10 2.05
C SER A 237 21.76 -13.27 3.07
N GLU A 238 22.47 -12.32 3.68
CA GLU A 238 21.87 -11.26 4.49
C GLU A 238 21.18 -10.22 3.57
N GLY A 239 20.20 -9.50 4.12
CA GLY A 239 19.56 -8.37 3.43
C GLY A 239 18.10 -8.57 3.04
N ILE A 240 17.52 -9.75 3.25
CA ILE A 240 16.07 -9.97 3.12
C ILE A 240 15.57 -10.93 4.20
N SER A 241 14.40 -10.64 4.77
CA SER A 241 13.74 -11.53 5.72
C SER A 241 13.11 -12.74 5.00
N THR A 242 12.99 -13.87 5.70
CA THR A 242 12.32 -15.06 5.14
C THR A 242 10.86 -14.76 4.77
N MET A 243 10.17 -13.96 5.58
CA MET A 243 8.76 -13.57 5.35
C MET A 243 8.61 -12.72 4.09
N ARG A 244 9.47 -11.70 3.91
CA ARG A 244 9.50 -10.89 2.69
C ARG A 244 9.80 -11.74 1.47
N LEU A 245 10.78 -12.65 1.58
CA LEU A 245 11.14 -13.55 0.50
C LEU A 245 9.96 -14.46 0.11
N GLU A 246 9.24 -15.01 1.08
CA GLU A 246 8.06 -15.84 0.82
C GLU A 246 7.01 -15.09 -0.01
N GLU A 247 6.71 -13.84 0.37
CA GLU A 247 5.78 -12.98 -0.38
C GLU A 247 6.29 -12.67 -1.79
N LEU A 248 7.60 -12.41 -1.96
CA LEU A 248 8.21 -12.17 -3.27
C LEU A 248 8.25 -13.41 -4.17
N ILE A 249 8.13 -14.61 -3.61
CA ILE A 249 8.27 -15.85 -4.38
C ILE A 249 6.91 -16.47 -4.67
N TRP A 250 5.99 -16.43 -3.71
CA TRP A 250 4.70 -17.13 -3.81
C TRP A 250 3.51 -16.20 -4.02
N HIS A 251 3.59 -14.95 -3.58
CA HIS A 251 2.44 -14.06 -3.48
C HIS A 251 2.63 -12.76 -4.25
N ARG A 252 3.03 -12.85 -5.53
CA ARG A 252 3.18 -11.69 -6.41
C ARG A 252 1.81 -11.17 -6.82
N CYS A 253 1.49 -9.96 -6.38
CA CYS A 253 0.27 -9.27 -6.72
C CYS A 253 0.38 -8.65 -8.12
N MET A 254 -0.42 -9.16 -9.05
CA MET A 254 -0.59 -8.65 -10.41
C MET A 254 -1.82 -7.77 -10.49
N ILE A 255 -1.75 -6.68 -11.25
CA ILE A 255 -2.92 -5.89 -11.61
C ILE A 255 -3.44 -6.44 -12.94
N PRO A 256 -4.73 -6.79 -13.07
CA PRO A 256 -5.27 -7.31 -14.33
C PRO A 256 -4.96 -6.38 -15.51
N GLY A 257 -4.27 -6.92 -16.52
CA GLY A 257 -3.86 -6.17 -17.72
C GLY A 257 -2.52 -5.43 -17.61
N VAL A 258 -1.78 -5.57 -16.50
CA VAL A 258 -0.44 -5.01 -16.30
C VAL A 258 0.58 -6.14 -16.22
N ASP A 259 1.68 -6.04 -16.98
CA ASP A 259 2.69 -7.12 -17.09
C ASP A 259 3.75 -7.11 -15.98
N VAL A 260 3.73 -6.10 -15.11
CA VAL A 260 4.68 -5.91 -14.00
C VAL A 260 3.90 -6.00 -12.70
N ASP A 261 4.34 -6.83 -11.76
CA ASP A 261 3.71 -6.93 -10.45
C ASP A 261 3.92 -5.67 -9.61
N ILE A 262 3.06 -5.51 -8.60
CA ILE A 262 3.06 -4.34 -7.71
C ILE A 262 4.37 -4.18 -6.94
N ALA A 263 4.98 -5.26 -6.46
CA ALA A 263 6.23 -5.16 -5.70
C ALA A 263 7.38 -4.65 -6.57
N SER A 264 7.42 -5.05 -7.84
CA SER A 264 8.39 -4.54 -8.82
C SER A 264 8.15 -3.09 -9.21
N GLN A 265 6.89 -2.70 -9.39
CA GLN A 265 6.50 -1.30 -9.58
C GLN A 265 6.97 -0.42 -8.41
N LEU A 266 6.68 -0.83 -7.16
CA LEU A 266 7.09 -0.11 -5.95
C LEU A 266 8.62 -0.02 -5.82
N HIS A 267 9.33 -1.11 -6.11
CA HIS A 267 10.80 -1.10 -6.06
C HIS A 267 11.39 -0.10 -7.07
N ALA A 268 10.91 -0.12 -8.31
CA ALA A 268 11.37 0.79 -9.34
C ALA A 268 11.07 2.26 -8.99
N ALA A 269 9.88 2.55 -8.44
CA ALA A 269 9.53 3.88 -7.99
C ALA A 269 10.44 4.35 -6.84
N ASN A 270 10.71 3.48 -5.86
CA ASN A 270 11.52 3.83 -4.69
C ASN A 270 13.02 4.01 -5.03
N VAL A 271 13.57 3.23 -5.96
CA VAL A 271 14.98 3.37 -6.39
C VAL A 271 15.22 4.68 -7.16
N ASN A 272 14.22 5.16 -7.89
CA ASN A 272 14.30 6.39 -8.68
C ASN A 272 13.89 7.65 -7.90
N TRP A 273 13.61 7.53 -6.60
CA TRP A 273 13.14 8.65 -5.80
C TRP A 273 14.27 9.67 -5.56
N PRO A 274 14.08 10.96 -5.85
CA PRO A 274 15.14 11.95 -5.67
C PRO A 274 15.55 12.16 -4.20
N GLU A 275 16.84 12.37 -3.96
CA GLU A 275 17.36 12.73 -2.62
C GLU A 275 17.17 14.21 -2.28
N ASP A 276 17.16 15.08 -3.30
CA ASP A 276 16.93 16.51 -3.13
C ASP A 276 15.46 16.81 -2.78
N LEU A 277 15.22 17.68 -1.79
CA LEU A 277 13.89 17.94 -1.25
C LEU A 277 12.94 18.58 -2.27
N ASP A 278 13.44 19.46 -3.14
CA ASP A 278 12.61 20.15 -4.13
C ASP A 278 12.29 19.21 -5.28
N ALA A 279 13.29 18.47 -5.75
CA ALA A 279 13.12 17.44 -6.76
C ALA A 279 12.16 16.33 -6.29
N ALA A 280 12.27 15.88 -5.04
CA ALA A 280 11.38 14.88 -4.45
C ALA A 280 9.92 15.35 -4.43
N ARG A 281 9.66 16.63 -4.10
CA ARG A 281 8.30 17.19 -4.11
C ARG A 281 7.69 17.25 -5.51
N VAL A 282 8.48 17.63 -6.51
CA VAL A 282 8.04 17.65 -7.91
C VAL A 282 7.78 16.23 -8.40
N HIS A 283 8.70 15.30 -8.12
CA HIS A 283 8.56 13.89 -8.47
C HIS A 283 7.32 13.26 -7.84
N ALA A 284 7.11 13.49 -6.54
CA ALA A 284 5.94 13.04 -5.79
C ALA A 284 4.61 13.52 -6.42
N SER A 285 4.54 14.79 -6.84
CA SER A 285 3.35 15.30 -7.55
C SER A 285 3.14 14.62 -8.90
N SER A 286 4.22 14.35 -9.66
CA SER A 286 4.14 13.63 -10.94
C SER A 286 3.62 12.21 -10.75
N ILE A 287 4.14 11.49 -9.74
CA ILE A 287 3.70 10.14 -9.40
C ILE A 287 2.24 10.14 -8.96
N ALA A 288 1.80 11.12 -8.15
CA ALA A 288 0.39 11.25 -7.78
C ALA A 288 -0.51 11.41 -9.02
N ASP A 289 -0.13 12.27 -9.97
CA ASP A 289 -0.88 12.47 -11.21
C ASP A 289 -0.94 11.19 -12.06
N GLU A 290 0.18 10.47 -12.18
CA GLU A 290 0.25 9.18 -12.89
C GLU A 290 -0.64 8.12 -12.23
N LEU A 291 -0.63 8.01 -10.90
CA LEU A 291 -1.50 7.11 -10.14
C LEU A 291 -2.98 7.43 -10.35
N ILE A 292 -3.36 8.71 -10.42
CA ILE A 292 -4.75 9.13 -10.68
C ILE A 292 -5.18 8.76 -12.10
N ILE A 293 -4.28 8.89 -13.07
CA ILE A 293 -4.58 8.62 -14.49
C ILE A 293 -4.56 7.12 -14.78
N ASN A 294 -3.56 6.39 -14.31
CA ASN A 294 -3.27 5.00 -14.69
C ASN A 294 -3.74 3.97 -13.65
N GLY A 295 -3.84 4.36 -12.37
CA GLY A 295 -4.19 3.46 -11.26
C GLY A 295 -3.07 2.52 -10.81
N HIS A 296 -1.87 2.68 -11.36
CA HIS A 296 -0.66 1.91 -11.07
C HIS A 296 0.57 2.77 -11.39
N LEU A 297 1.74 2.32 -10.94
CA LEU A 297 3.04 3.00 -11.16
C LEU A 297 3.69 2.51 -12.47
#